data_AF-A0A0W1E5S5-F1
#
_entry.id   AF-A0A0W1E5S5-F1
#
_cell.length_a   1.000
_cell.length_b   1.000
_cell.length_c   1.000
_cell.angle_alpha   90.00
_cell.angle_beta   90.00
_cell.angle_gamma   90.00
#
_symmetry.space_group_name_H-M   'P 1'
#
loop_
_entity.id
_entity.type
_entity.pdbx_description
1 polymer ?
#
loop_
_entity_poly.entity_id
_entity_poly.type
_entity_poly.pdbx_seq_one_letter_code
_entity_poly.pdbx_strand_id
1 'polypeptide(L)'
;MPSPTRPTRFHGRVPREERCAAPGCREAGEFRAPIAATRSPDGPPQYRWLCLDHVREFNSGYNYFEGMSADQIMEAQSPTAGWETESRTFRPAGSADLPPRWADFRDPIDALGARFRQRMDEARRQAANPGLSREEHAAMQLLALPADADRAALRRRYSELVRKYHPDRNGGDRSHEARLGEVVAAYQLLRKAKAFA
;
A
#
# COMPACT_ATOMS: atom_id res chain seq x y z
N MET A 1 -27.19 -23.50 17.22
CA MET A 1 -27.15 -22.27 16.41
C MET A 1 -27.92 -21.21 17.18
N PRO A 2 -27.28 -20.20 17.80
CA PRO A 2 -28.04 -19.13 18.45
C PRO A 2 -28.84 -18.36 17.39
N SER A 3 -30.13 -18.14 17.67
CA SER A 3 -31.08 -17.50 16.76
C SER A 3 -30.62 -16.09 16.34
N PRO A 4 -30.89 -15.65 15.10
CA PRO A 4 -30.56 -14.29 14.68
C PRO A 4 -31.39 -13.29 15.48
N THR A 5 -30.74 -12.56 16.38
CA THR A 5 -31.33 -11.42 17.10
C THR A 5 -31.86 -10.42 16.08
N ARG A 6 -33.17 -10.15 16.15
CA ARG A 6 -33.80 -9.11 15.32
C ARG A 6 -33.03 -7.79 15.45
N PRO A 7 -32.80 -7.05 14.35
CA PRO A 7 -32.18 -5.74 14.44
C PRO A 7 -33.06 -4.85 15.32
N THR A 8 -32.47 -4.33 16.38
CA THR A 8 -33.15 -3.47 17.33
C THR A 8 -33.47 -2.15 16.63
N ARG A 9 -34.68 -1.62 16.80
CA ARG A 9 -35.13 -0.34 16.20
C ARG A 9 -34.25 0.86 16.54
N PHE A 10 -33.39 0.74 17.55
CA PHE A 10 -32.49 1.79 18.00
C PHE A 10 -31.07 1.53 17.46
N HIS A 11 -30.60 2.45 16.60
CA HIS A 11 -29.20 2.46 16.17
C HIS A 11 -28.28 2.73 17.36
N GLY A 12 -27.21 1.95 17.48
CA GLY A 12 -26.24 2.09 18.58
C GLY A 12 -26.62 1.37 19.89
N ARG A 13 -27.73 0.62 19.92
CA ARG A 13 -28.07 -0.25 21.05
C ARG A 13 -27.14 -1.46 21.09
N VAL A 14 -26.52 -1.69 22.24
CA VAL A 14 -25.75 -2.90 22.51
C VAL A 14 -26.45 -3.67 23.63
N PRO A 15 -26.93 -4.90 23.39
CA PRO A 15 -27.56 -5.68 24.46
C PRO A 15 -26.52 -5.94 25.55
N ARG A 16 -26.82 -5.49 26.77
CA ARG A 16 -26.00 -5.66 27.97
C ARG A 16 -26.88 -6.03 29.14
N GLU A 17 -26.34 -6.86 30.03
CA GLU A 17 -26.98 -7.25 31.30
C GLU A 17 -26.58 -6.33 32.46
N GLU A 18 -25.58 -5.47 32.24
CA GLU A 18 -25.13 -4.49 33.21
C GLU A 18 -26.16 -3.38 33.41
N ARG A 19 -26.23 -2.87 34.65
CA ARG A 19 -27.15 -1.80 35.02
C ARG A 19 -26.71 -0.46 34.43
N CYS A 20 -27.68 0.41 34.20
CA CYS A 20 -27.45 1.81 33.87
C CYS A 20 -26.51 2.48 34.89
N ALA A 21 -25.56 3.28 34.40
CA ALA A 21 -24.61 4.01 35.23
C ALA A 21 -25.23 5.22 35.97
N ALA A 22 -26.51 5.52 35.76
CA ALA A 22 -27.22 6.58 36.46
C ALA A 22 -27.51 6.18 37.93
N PRO A 23 -27.37 7.11 38.89
CA PRO A 23 -27.58 6.81 40.30
C PRO A 23 -29.02 6.34 40.56
N GLY A 24 -29.17 5.17 41.18
CA GLY A 24 -30.47 4.62 41.56
C GLY A 24 -31.25 3.92 40.43
N CYS A 25 -30.71 3.86 39.21
CA CYS A 25 -31.37 3.17 38.09
C CYS A 25 -31.08 1.65 38.12
N ARG A 26 -32.12 0.84 37.88
CA ARG A 26 -32.02 -0.63 37.82
C ARG A 26 -32.18 -1.22 36.41
N GLU A 27 -32.49 -0.38 35.43
CA GLU A 27 -32.64 -0.74 34.02
C GLU A 27 -31.31 -1.14 33.38
N ALA A 28 -31.38 -1.83 32.25
CA ALA A 28 -30.21 -2.24 31.47
C ALA A 28 -29.51 -1.03 30.81
N GLY A 29 -28.19 -0.99 30.90
CA GLY A 29 -27.33 0.01 30.26
C GLY A 29 -27.00 -0.37 28.83
N GLU A 30 -27.85 0.00 27.88
CA GLU A 30 -27.74 -0.46 26.47
C GLU A 30 -27.13 0.59 25.53
N PHE A 31 -27.02 1.85 25.97
CA PHE A 31 -26.57 2.96 25.16
C PHE A 31 -25.29 3.57 25.73
N ARG A 32 -24.30 3.80 24.86
CA ARG A 32 -23.04 4.44 25.25
C ARG A 32 -23.17 5.96 25.26
N ALA A 33 -22.63 6.61 26.29
CA ALA A 33 -22.52 8.07 26.40
C ALA A 33 -21.13 8.45 26.93
N PRO A 34 -20.50 9.53 26.45
CA PRO A 34 -19.22 9.99 26.99
C PRO A 34 -19.39 10.49 28.43
N ILE A 35 -18.36 10.28 29.27
CA ILE A 35 -18.37 10.71 30.67
C ILE A 35 -18.10 12.22 30.79
N ALA A 36 -17.25 12.76 29.92
CA ALA A 36 -16.94 14.17 29.83
C ALA A 36 -17.40 14.73 28.48
N ALA A 37 -17.79 16.01 28.46
CA ALA A 37 -18.08 16.74 27.23
C ALA A 37 -16.82 16.89 26.36
N THR A 38 -15.67 17.09 27.01
CA THR A 38 -14.38 17.30 26.36
C THR A 38 -13.65 15.97 26.10
N ARG A 39 -13.03 15.87 24.92
CA ARG A 39 -12.03 14.82 24.65
C ARG A 39 -10.82 15.08 25.55
N SER A 40 -10.37 14.05 26.26
CA SER A 40 -9.10 14.11 26.96
C SER A 40 -7.97 14.20 25.91
N PRO A 41 -7.02 15.15 26.03
CA PRO A 41 -5.89 15.26 25.10
C PRO A 41 -5.01 14.01 25.08
N ASP A 42 -4.91 13.33 26.23
CA ASP A 42 -3.90 12.29 26.48
C ASP A 42 -4.48 10.87 26.61
N GLY A 43 -5.70 10.61 26.12
CA GLY A 43 -6.26 9.27 26.25
C GLY A 43 -7.53 8.99 25.46
N PRO A 44 -7.89 7.70 25.32
CA PRO A 44 -9.15 7.31 24.70
C PRO A 44 -10.32 7.91 25.49
N PRO A 45 -11.37 8.40 24.78
CA PRO A 45 -12.55 8.94 25.44
C PRO A 45 -13.17 7.90 26.36
N GLN A 46 -13.47 8.30 27.59
CA GLN A 46 -14.13 7.44 28.57
C GLN A 46 -15.63 7.45 28.33
N TYR A 47 -16.24 6.27 28.35
CA TYR A 47 -17.67 6.08 28.10
C TYR A 47 -18.35 5.41 29.30
N ARG A 48 -19.61 5.76 29.51
CA ARG A 48 -20.55 5.09 30.43
C ARG A 48 -21.74 4.53 29.66
N TRP A 49 -22.41 3.56 30.26
CA TRP A 49 -23.60 2.91 29.69
C TRP A 49 -24.87 3.38 30.39
N LEU A 50 -25.87 3.80 29.62
CA LEU A 50 -27.13 4.35 30.09
C LEU A 50 -28.32 3.57 29.50
N CYS A 51 -29.46 3.60 30.19
CA CYS A 51 -30.73 3.12 29.63
C CYS A 51 -31.33 4.15 28.67
N LEU A 52 -32.45 3.81 28.01
CA LEU A 52 -33.09 4.65 27.00
C LEU A 52 -33.50 6.03 27.54
N ASP A 53 -33.98 6.11 28.76
CA ASP A 53 -34.47 7.37 29.32
C ASP A 53 -33.30 8.29 29.72
N HIS A 54 -32.29 7.73 30.39
CA HIS A 54 -31.11 8.51 30.79
C HIS A 54 -30.24 8.92 29.61
N VAL A 55 -30.16 8.13 28.53
CA VAL A 55 -29.42 8.58 27.34
C VAL A 55 -30.15 9.72 26.62
N ARG A 56 -31.49 9.76 26.66
CA ARG A 56 -32.27 10.88 26.12
C ARG A 56 -32.06 12.15 26.93
N GLU A 57 -32.10 12.05 28.25
CA GLU A 57 -31.78 13.15 29.16
C GLU A 57 -30.35 13.67 28.90
N PHE A 58 -29.37 12.76 28.84
CA PHE A 58 -27.99 13.11 28.52
C PHE A 58 -27.87 13.82 27.17
N ASN A 59 -28.46 13.27 26.11
CA ASN A 59 -28.40 13.86 24.76
C ASN A 59 -29.07 15.24 24.69
N SER A 60 -30.09 15.49 25.52
CA SER A 60 -30.76 16.79 25.57
C SER A 60 -29.89 17.89 26.18
N GLY A 61 -28.99 17.53 27.10
CA GLY A 61 -28.03 18.45 27.73
C GLY A 61 -26.63 18.44 27.12
N TYR A 62 -26.34 17.53 26.19
CA TYR A 62 -24.99 17.33 25.68
C TYR A 62 -24.63 18.36 24.59
N ASN A 63 -23.61 19.18 24.86
CA ASN A 63 -23.01 20.07 23.87
C ASN A 63 -21.60 19.61 23.52
N TYR A 64 -21.42 19.08 22.31
CA TYR A 64 -20.12 18.63 21.81
C TYR A 64 -19.08 19.76 21.71
N PHE A 65 -19.53 21.00 21.48
CA PHE A 65 -18.65 22.17 21.25
C PHE A 65 -18.39 22.97 22.53
N GLU A 66 -18.83 22.49 23.70
CA GLU A 66 -18.58 23.18 24.96
C GLU A 66 -17.07 23.26 25.26
N GLY A 67 -16.57 24.49 25.41
CA GLY A 67 -15.14 24.75 25.65
C GLY A 67 -14.26 24.81 24.39
N MET A 68 -14.83 24.70 23.18
CA MET A 68 -14.09 24.89 21.93
C MET A 68 -14.05 26.36 21.51
N SER A 69 -12.94 26.79 20.90
CA SER A 69 -12.85 28.09 20.23
C SER A 69 -13.63 28.10 18.90
N ALA A 70 -13.95 29.29 18.38
CA ALA A 70 -14.60 29.41 17.08
C ALA A 70 -13.83 28.69 15.96
N ASP A 71 -12.50 28.79 15.97
CA ASP A 71 -11.64 28.11 14.99
C ASP A 71 -11.72 26.59 15.12
N GLN A 72 -11.73 26.06 16.34
CA GLN A 72 -11.88 24.63 16.60
C GLN A 72 -13.26 24.11 16.18
N ILE A 73 -14.31 24.91 16.34
CA ILE A 73 -15.66 24.58 15.88
C ILE A 73 -15.70 24.53 14.35
N MET A 74 -15.13 25.52 13.67
CA MET A 74 -15.05 25.55 12.21
C MET A 74 -14.26 24.35 11.67
N GLU A 75 -13.12 24.03 12.29
CA GLU A 75 -12.32 22.87 11.93
C GLU A 75 -13.10 21.56 12.10
N ALA A 76 -13.77 21.38 13.24
CA ALA A 76 -14.58 20.19 13.51
C ALA A 76 -15.82 20.07 12.59
N GLN A 77 -16.32 21.18 12.06
CA GLN A 77 -17.40 21.20 11.06
C GLN A 77 -16.89 21.05 9.62
N SER A 78 -15.57 21.09 9.39
CA SER A 78 -15.01 20.97 8.06
C SER A 78 -15.33 19.59 7.45
N PRO A 79 -15.55 19.48 6.13
CA PRO A 79 -15.74 18.19 5.47
C PRO A 79 -14.56 17.22 5.63
N THR A 80 -13.39 17.77 5.95
CA THR A 80 -12.15 17.05 6.19
C THR A 80 -11.98 16.58 7.62
N ALA A 81 -12.79 17.06 8.57
CA ALA A 81 -12.69 16.73 9.99
C ALA A 81 -12.73 15.21 10.24
N GLY A 82 -11.72 14.68 10.92
CA GLY A 82 -11.55 13.25 11.18
C GLY A 82 -10.98 12.44 10.01
N TRP A 83 -10.79 13.08 8.86
CA TRP A 83 -10.10 12.55 7.67
C TRP A 83 -8.86 13.37 7.31
N GLU A 84 -8.42 14.28 8.20
CA GLU A 84 -7.12 14.96 8.10
C GLU A 84 -5.97 13.95 8.07
N THR A 85 -5.70 13.43 6.88
CA THR A 85 -4.47 12.70 6.61
C THR A 85 -3.47 13.75 6.18
N GLU A 86 -2.45 14.01 7.00
CA GLU A 86 -1.24 14.66 6.51
C GLU A 86 -0.74 13.82 5.33
N SER A 87 -0.96 14.28 4.10
CA SER A 87 -0.39 13.61 2.95
C SER A 87 1.13 13.61 3.14
N ARG A 88 1.76 12.45 2.89
CA ARG A 88 3.21 12.25 3.10
C ARG A 88 4.07 13.35 2.45
N THR A 89 3.54 13.98 1.41
CA THR A 89 4.16 15.08 0.67
C THR A 89 4.41 16.34 1.52
N PHE A 90 3.63 16.60 2.57
CA PHE A 90 3.70 17.85 3.34
C PHE A 90 4.16 17.69 4.79
N ARG A 91 4.73 16.53 5.19
CA ARG A 91 5.22 16.36 6.57
C ARG A 91 6.53 17.12 6.79
N PRO A 92 6.66 17.91 7.87
CA PRO A 92 7.88 18.68 8.17
C PRO A 92 9.08 17.80 8.57
N ALA A 93 8.84 16.52 8.91
CA ALA A 93 9.84 15.59 9.43
C ALA A 93 10.37 14.56 8.41
N GLY A 94 10.04 14.69 7.13
CA GLY A 94 10.55 13.78 6.10
C GLY A 94 10.14 14.26 4.73
N SER A 95 11.12 14.59 3.88
CA SER A 95 10.89 14.99 2.49
C SER A 95 9.95 13.99 1.81
N ALA A 96 8.95 14.53 1.08
CA ALA A 96 8.04 13.80 0.20
C ALA A 96 8.71 12.74 -0.67
N ASP A 97 9.98 12.95 -0.99
CA ASP A 97 10.78 12.19 -1.94
C ASP A 97 11.56 11.03 -1.32
N LEU A 98 11.61 10.91 0.02
CA LEU A 98 12.25 9.76 0.66
C LEU A 98 11.21 8.72 1.03
N PRO A 99 11.14 7.57 0.33
CA PRO A 99 10.34 6.46 0.82
C PRO A 99 10.85 6.07 2.22
N PRO A 100 9.96 5.62 3.12
CA PRO A 100 10.39 5.14 4.43
C PRO A 100 11.50 4.11 4.26
N ARG A 101 12.50 4.13 5.15
CA ARG A 101 13.58 3.14 5.14
C ARG A 101 12.94 1.76 5.33
N TRP A 102 12.85 1.00 4.25
CA TRP A 102 12.27 -0.34 4.25
C TRP A 102 13.06 -1.30 5.16
N ALA A 103 14.32 -0.98 5.47
CA ALA A 103 15.14 -1.66 6.46
C ALA A 103 14.55 -1.61 7.89
N ASP A 104 13.67 -0.64 8.17
CA ASP A 104 13.04 -0.48 9.48
C ASP A 104 11.78 -1.38 9.63
N PHE A 105 11.33 -2.00 8.54
CA PHE A 105 10.18 -2.90 8.54
C PHE A 105 10.65 -4.35 8.65
N ARG A 106 10.11 -5.07 9.64
CA ARG A 106 10.33 -6.52 9.77
C ARG A 106 9.49 -7.22 8.69
N ASP A 107 10.16 -7.75 7.66
CA ASP A 107 9.58 -8.50 6.54
C ASP A 107 10.01 -9.99 6.62
N PRO A 108 9.28 -10.85 7.37
CA PRO A 108 9.71 -12.23 7.64
C PRO A 108 9.81 -13.11 6.40
N ILE A 109 9.17 -12.72 5.31
CA ILE A 109 9.14 -13.46 4.04
C ILE A 109 9.93 -12.75 2.93
N ASP A 110 10.56 -11.60 3.24
CA ASP A 110 11.37 -10.79 2.32
C ASP A 110 10.66 -10.43 1.00
N ALA A 111 9.32 -10.37 1.02
CA ALA A 111 8.51 -10.10 -0.17
C ALA A 111 8.70 -8.67 -0.70
N LEU A 112 9.01 -7.72 0.18
CA LEU A 112 9.26 -6.32 -0.15
C LEU A 112 10.75 -6.08 -0.41
N GLY A 113 11.63 -6.68 0.40
CA GLY A 113 13.09 -6.55 0.26
C GLY A 113 13.60 -7.12 -1.06
N ALA A 114 13.13 -8.29 -1.49
CA ALA A 114 13.50 -8.89 -2.77
C ALA A 114 13.17 -7.98 -3.98
N ARG A 115 11.97 -7.38 -4.00
CA ARG A 115 11.55 -6.45 -5.06
C ARG A 115 12.35 -5.15 -5.06
N PHE A 116 12.75 -4.68 -3.88
CA PHE A 116 13.59 -3.48 -3.77
C PHE A 116 15.00 -3.74 -4.31
N ARG A 117 15.63 -4.86 -3.93
CA ARG A 117 16.95 -5.24 -4.44
C ARG A 117 16.95 -5.43 -5.96
N GLN A 118 15.93 -6.09 -6.52
CA GLN A 118 15.77 -6.21 -7.98
C GLN A 118 15.72 -4.85 -8.69
N ARG A 119 14.92 -3.89 -8.19
CA ARG A 119 14.85 -2.55 -8.76
C ARG A 119 16.17 -1.78 -8.64
N MET A 120 16.89 -1.91 -7.53
CA MET A 120 18.20 -1.29 -7.35
C MET A 120 19.25 -1.88 -8.28
N ASP A 121 19.24 -3.20 -8.47
CA ASP A 121 20.14 -3.88 -9.41
C ASP A 121 19.84 -3.49 -10.86
N GLU A 122 18.57 -3.36 -11.24
CA GLU A 122 18.16 -2.84 -12.54
C GLU A 122 18.62 -1.39 -12.75
N ALA A 123 18.42 -0.52 -11.76
CA ALA A 123 18.87 0.88 -11.81
C ALA A 123 20.40 0.99 -11.90
N ARG A 124 21.14 0.13 -11.18
CA ARG A 124 22.60 0.08 -11.25
C ARG A 124 23.09 -0.39 -12.63
N ARG A 125 22.43 -1.36 -13.24
CA ARG A 125 22.73 -1.82 -14.62
C ARG A 125 22.40 -0.75 -15.65
N GLN A 126 21.31 0.00 -15.45
CA GLN A 126 20.97 1.14 -16.29
C GLN A 126 22.01 2.26 -16.18
N ALA A 127 22.47 2.56 -14.97
CA ALA A 127 23.53 3.54 -14.73
C ALA A 127 24.89 3.12 -15.31
N ALA A 128 25.17 1.82 -15.44
CA ALA A 128 26.40 1.32 -16.06
C ALA A 128 26.45 1.60 -17.57
N ASN A 129 25.30 1.66 -18.25
CA ASN A 129 25.20 2.01 -19.68
C ASN A 129 24.20 3.16 -19.90
N PRO A 130 24.60 4.40 -19.59
CA PRO A 130 23.72 5.57 -19.73
C PRO A 130 23.35 5.89 -21.18
N GLY A 131 24.01 5.26 -22.16
CA GLY A 131 23.72 5.41 -23.58
C GLY A 131 22.66 4.45 -24.14
N LEU A 132 22.09 3.56 -23.32
CA LEU A 132 21.07 2.60 -23.73
C LEU A 132 19.68 3.00 -23.24
N SER A 133 18.70 2.90 -24.14
CA SER A 133 17.28 3.06 -23.82
C SER A 133 16.76 1.91 -22.97
N ARG A 134 15.59 2.08 -22.35
CA ARG A 134 14.94 1.05 -21.54
C ARG A 134 14.67 -0.24 -22.34
N GLU A 135 14.33 -0.13 -23.61
CA GLU A 135 14.08 -1.27 -24.50
C GLU A 135 15.37 -2.03 -24.82
N GLU A 136 16.49 -1.32 -25.01
CA GLU A 136 17.80 -1.92 -25.24
C GLU A 136 18.30 -2.64 -23.97
N HIS A 137 18.05 -2.08 -22.78
CA HIS A 137 18.32 -2.76 -21.51
C HIS A 137 17.52 -4.05 -21.37
N ALA A 138 16.24 -4.05 -21.73
CA ALA A 138 15.40 -5.25 -21.73
C ALA A 138 15.92 -6.30 -22.74
N ALA A 139 16.34 -5.87 -23.93
CA ALA A 139 16.93 -6.75 -24.93
C ALA A 139 18.25 -7.39 -24.45
N MET A 140 19.10 -6.65 -23.73
CA MET A 140 20.30 -7.21 -23.09
C MET A 140 19.97 -8.26 -22.04
N GLN A 141 18.93 -8.03 -21.22
CA GLN A 141 18.47 -9.00 -20.23
C GLN A 141 17.93 -10.28 -20.89
N LEU A 142 17.15 -10.14 -21.97
CA LEU A 142 16.61 -11.27 -22.71
C LEU A 142 17.72 -12.17 -23.29
N LEU A 143 18.78 -11.57 -23.81
CA LEU A 143 19.94 -12.31 -24.35
C LEU A 143 20.92 -12.78 -23.24
N ALA A 144 20.63 -12.41 -21.98
CA ALA A 144 21.49 -12.61 -20.83
C ALA A 144 22.93 -12.11 -21.06
N LEU A 145 23.05 -10.88 -21.58
CA LEU A 145 24.32 -10.20 -21.77
C LEU A 145 24.73 -9.45 -20.51
N PRO A 146 26.04 -9.42 -20.17
CA PRO A 146 26.54 -8.58 -19.09
C PRO A 146 26.52 -7.09 -19.49
N ALA A 147 26.59 -6.20 -18.49
CA ALA A 147 26.52 -4.75 -18.73
C ALA A 147 27.68 -4.23 -19.60
N ASP A 148 28.85 -4.83 -19.51
CA ASP A 148 30.06 -4.49 -20.26
C ASP A 148 30.21 -5.26 -21.59
N ALA A 149 29.13 -5.89 -22.08
CA ALA A 149 29.18 -6.69 -23.30
C ALA A 149 29.62 -5.87 -24.51
N ASP A 150 30.50 -6.46 -25.33
CA ASP A 150 30.94 -5.91 -26.61
C ASP A 150 30.16 -6.52 -27.79
N ARG A 151 30.41 -6.02 -29.00
CA ARG A 151 29.76 -6.51 -30.23
C ARG A 151 30.07 -7.99 -30.51
N ALA A 152 31.25 -8.46 -30.12
CA ALA A 152 31.63 -9.86 -30.27
C ALA A 152 30.80 -10.77 -29.35
N ALA A 153 30.63 -10.37 -28.08
CA ALA A 153 29.78 -11.05 -27.12
C ALA A 153 28.31 -11.11 -27.59
N LEU A 154 27.78 -10.01 -28.14
CA LEU A 154 26.43 -9.97 -28.73
C LEU A 154 26.25 -11.02 -29.85
N ARG A 155 27.18 -11.07 -30.81
CA ARG A 155 27.12 -12.06 -31.92
C ARG A 155 27.26 -13.50 -31.44
N ARG A 156 28.14 -13.74 -30.46
CA ARG A 156 28.34 -15.06 -29.86
C ARG A 156 27.06 -15.55 -29.17
N ARG A 157 26.48 -14.73 -28.30
CA ARG A 157 25.25 -15.05 -27.57
C ARG A 157 24.05 -15.25 -28.49
N TYR A 158 23.91 -14.41 -29.52
CA TYR A 158 22.90 -14.60 -30.55
C TYR A 158 23.05 -15.96 -31.23
N SER A 159 24.26 -16.31 -31.67
CA SER A 159 24.52 -17.58 -32.35
C SER A 159 24.24 -18.80 -31.46
N GLU A 160 24.56 -18.71 -30.17
CA GLU A 160 24.24 -19.75 -29.17
C GLU A 160 22.73 -19.93 -29.00
N LEU A 161 21.99 -18.84 -28.83
CA LEU A 161 20.54 -18.87 -28.61
C LEU A 161 19.77 -19.32 -29.85
N VAL A 162 20.19 -18.90 -31.04
CA VAL A 162 19.60 -19.38 -32.30
C VAL A 162 19.81 -20.89 -32.42
N ARG A 163 21.02 -21.40 -32.19
CA ARG A 163 21.29 -22.85 -32.22
C ARG A 163 20.46 -23.63 -31.19
N LYS A 164 20.17 -23.04 -30.04
CA LYS A 164 19.37 -23.65 -28.97
C LYS A 164 17.88 -23.71 -29.33
N TYR A 165 17.33 -22.67 -29.94
CA TYR A 165 15.90 -22.56 -30.22
C TYR A 165 15.51 -22.91 -31.67
N HIS A 166 16.47 -23.30 -32.52
CA HIS A 166 16.20 -23.64 -33.91
C HIS A 166 15.42 -24.96 -34.05
N PRO A 167 14.30 -25.00 -34.79
CA PRO A 167 13.45 -26.19 -34.91
C PRO A 167 14.17 -27.37 -35.58
N ASP A 168 15.05 -27.11 -36.57
CA ASP A 168 15.85 -28.14 -37.25
C ASP A 168 16.73 -28.95 -36.27
N ARG A 169 17.23 -28.31 -35.21
CA ARG A 169 18.07 -28.96 -34.19
C ARG A 169 17.25 -29.61 -33.08
N ASN A 170 15.99 -29.23 -32.95
CA ASN A 170 15.04 -29.74 -31.97
C ASN A 170 14.08 -30.77 -32.59
N GLY A 171 14.47 -31.39 -33.71
CA GLY A 171 13.69 -32.45 -34.37
C GLY A 171 12.35 -31.99 -34.95
N GLY A 172 12.22 -30.70 -35.29
CA GLY A 172 10.98 -30.11 -35.80
C GLY A 172 10.04 -29.57 -34.70
N ASP A 173 10.44 -29.58 -33.43
CA ASP A 173 9.64 -29.00 -32.36
C ASP A 173 9.56 -27.46 -32.50
N ARG A 174 8.33 -26.96 -32.70
CA ARG A 174 8.00 -25.55 -32.86
C ARG A 174 7.69 -24.84 -31.53
N SER A 175 7.77 -25.54 -30.40
CA SER A 175 7.53 -24.99 -29.06
C SER A 175 8.41 -23.79 -28.71
N HIS A 176 9.57 -23.65 -29.37
CA HIS A 176 10.54 -22.57 -29.15
C HIS A 176 10.52 -21.46 -30.20
N GLU A 177 9.61 -21.50 -31.18
CA GLU A 177 9.53 -20.52 -32.27
C GLU A 177 9.27 -19.09 -31.76
N ALA A 178 8.39 -18.93 -30.77
CA ALA A 178 8.12 -17.64 -30.13
C ALA A 178 9.38 -17.04 -29.48
N ARG A 179 10.12 -17.86 -28.71
CA ARG A 179 11.38 -17.45 -28.06
C ARG A 179 12.47 -17.10 -29.08
N LEU A 180 12.53 -17.83 -30.20
CA LEU A 180 13.46 -17.52 -31.28
C LEU A 180 13.12 -16.16 -31.90
N GLY A 181 11.83 -15.86 -32.11
CA GLY A 181 11.37 -14.55 -32.58
C GLY A 181 11.80 -13.40 -31.65
N GLU A 182 11.62 -13.56 -30.34
CA GLU A 182 12.06 -12.59 -29.34
C GLU A 182 13.58 -12.36 -29.38
N VAL A 183 14.38 -13.44 -29.49
CA VAL A 183 15.85 -13.36 -29.60
C VAL A 183 16.28 -12.61 -30.86
N VAL A 184 15.63 -12.86 -32.00
CA VAL A 184 15.93 -12.18 -33.27
C VAL A 184 15.58 -10.69 -33.19
N ALA A 185 14.43 -10.35 -32.61
CA ALA A 185 14.00 -8.97 -32.41
C ALA A 185 14.97 -8.20 -31.51
N ALA A 186 15.37 -8.79 -30.38
CA ALA A 186 16.34 -8.21 -29.45
C ALA A 186 17.71 -7.98 -30.11
N TYR A 187 18.19 -8.94 -30.91
CA TYR A 187 19.45 -8.77 -31.65
C TYR A 187 19.38 -7.64 -32.68
N GLN A 188 18.29 -7.50 -33.42
CA GLN A 188 18.13 -6.42 -34.40
C GLN A 188 18.05 -5.03 -33.74
N LEU A 189 17.45 -4.95 -32.55
CA LEU A 189 17.43 -3.72 -31.75
C LEU A 189 18.85 -3.35 -31.31
N LEU A 190 19.56 -4.26 -30.63
CA LEU A 190 20.90 -4.01 -30.11
C LEU A 190 21.95 -3.79 -31.20
N ARG A 191 21.80 -4.40 -32.39
CA ARG A 191 22.71 -4.17 -33.52
C ARG A 191 22.68 -2.73 -34.04
N LYS A 192 21.57 -2.01 -33.84
CA LYS A 192 21.39 -0.60 -34.23
C LYS A 192 21.76 0.37 -33.10
N ALA A 193 21.87 -0.12 -31.87
CA ALA A 193 22.18 0.68 -30.70
C ALA A 193 23.60 1.28 -30.80
N LYS A 194 23.76 2.53 -30.35
CA LYS A 194 25.05 3.25 -30.38
C LYS A 194 26.14 2.54 -29.58
N ALA A 195 25.77 1.79 -28.54
CA ALA A 195 26.70 1.03 -27.70
C ALA A 195 27.40 -0.13 -28.43
N PHE A 196 26.81 -0.65 -29.52
CA PHE A 196 27.31 -1.79 -30.29
C PHE A 196 27.59 -1.44 -31.76
N ALA A 197 27.55 -0.15 -32.11
CA ALA A 197 27.73 0.38 -33.47
C ALA A 197 29.15 0.17 -33.99
#